data_AF-A0A916YYM2-F1
#
_entry.id   AF-A0A916YYM2-F1
#
_cell.length_a   1.000
_cell.length_b   1.000
_cell.length_c   1.000
_cell.angle_alpha   90.00
_cell.angle_beta   90.00
_cell.angle_gamma   90.00
#
_symmetry.space_group_name_H-M   'P 1'
#
loop_
_entity.id
_entity.type
_entity.pdbx_description
1 polymer ?
#
loop_
_entity_poly.entity_id
_entity_poly.type
_entity_poly.pdbx_seq_one_letter_code
_entity_poly.pdbx_strand_id
1 'polypeptide(L)'
;MKKLLIFLVVFLLLLGLGGAGALWYISPGQNLDMAYQKVPLVDRAVDMAKRMSTELILTEGDINNIAKQALSETPGYSGGIVVTGAKFQLAGERLIADLNIRYRDRIPAALKLSYRLEWRSPDLVAVIEEAKLRDIPLSTGYFGNVAIPISRQLPGILTIRSVRIQNESLIVEFQKPTLEDLNGLLH
;
A
#
# COMPACT_ATOMS: atom_id res chain seq x y z
N MET A 1 30.39 24.77 41.78
CA MET A 1 29.67 25.32 40.60
C MET A 1 30.23 24.83 39.25
N LYS A 2 31.56 24.88 39.00
CA LYS A 2 32.16 24.42 37.72
C LYS A 2 31.82 22.97 37.31
N LYS A 3 31.81 22.01 38.25
CA LYS A 3 31.52 20.58 37.96
C LYS A 3 30.07 20.33 37.53
N LEU A 4 29.10 21.06 38.10
CA LEU A 4 27.68 20.99 37.74
C LEU A 4 27.43 21.53 36.34
N LEU A 5 28.14 22.59 35.95
CA LEU A 5 28.03 23.20 34.63
C LEU A 5 28.63 22.27 33.55
N ILE A 6 29.76 21.62 33.83
CA ILE A 6 30.34 20.60 32.95
C ILE A 6 29.39 19.41 32.80
N PHE A 7 28.80 18.92 33.90
CA PHE A 7 27.85 17.82 33.86
C PHE A 7 26.61 18.17 33.03
N LEU A 8 26.06 19.37 33.20
CA LEU A 8 24.91 19.86 32.43
C LEU A 8 25.24 19.96 30.93
N VAL A 9 26.42 20.48 30.58
CA VAL A 9 26.87 20.58 29.19
C VAL A 9 27.04 19.18 28.58
N VAL A 10 27.70 18.26 29.28
CA VAL A 10 27.88 16.86 28.82
C VAL A 10 26.53 16.16 28.66
N PHE A 11 25.60 16.37 29.59
CA PHE A 11 24.26 15.78 29.53
C PHE A 11 23.45 16.33 28.34
N LEU A 12 23.48 17.64 28.09
CA LEU A 12 22.86 18.26 26.91
C LEU A 12 23.48 17.76 25.60
N LEU A 13 24.81 17.56 25.59
CA LEU A 13 25.53 17.03 24.43
C LEU A 13 25.14 15.57 24.15
N LEU A 14 25.02 14.75 25.19
CA LEU A 14 24.53 13.37 25.10
C LEU A 14 23.07 13.30 24.64
N LEU A 15 22.20 14.19 25.14
CA LEU A 15 20.81 14.28 24.68
C LEU A 15 20.72 14.71 23.21
N GLY A 16 21.54 15.67 22.78
CA GLY A 16 21.61 16.10 21.38
C GLY A 16 22.09 14.99 20.45
N LEU A 17 23.17 14.30 20.83
CA LEU A 17 23.70 13.17 20.06
C LEU A 17 22.74 11.97 20.04
N GLY A 18 22.13 11.65 21.17
CA GLY A 18 21.13 10.58 21.27
C GLY A 18 19.89 10.87 20.43
N GLY A 19 19.40 12.12 20.47
CA GLY A 19 18.27 12.56 19.65
C GLY A 19 18.58 12.53 18.15
N ALA A 20 19.75 13.02 17.74
CA ALA A 20 20.19 12.97 16.34
C ALA A 20 20.37 11.51 15.85
N GLY A 21 20.94 10.64 16.68
CA GLY A 21 21.07 9.22 16.38
C GLY A 21 19.72 8.52 16.22
N ALA A 22 18.76 8.81 17.10
CA ALA A 22 17.40 8.27 17.00
C ALA A 22 16.69 8.71 15.72
N LEU A 23 16.80 10.00 15.34
CA LEU A 23 16.24 10.53 14.08
C LEU A 23 16.87 9.91 12.84
N TRP A 24 18.18 9.67 12.86
CA TRP A 24 18.89 9.03 11.76
C TRP A 24 18.53 7.54 11.64
N TYR A 25 18.29 6.87 12.77
CA TYR A 25 17.87 5.47 12.79
C TYR A 25 16.44 5.24 12.29
N ILE A 26 15.57 6.24 12.29
CA ILE A 26 14.22 6.10 11.71
C ILE A 26 14.13 6.59 10.26
N SER A 27 15.13 7.34 9.79
CA SER A 27 15.10 7.96 8.46
C SER A 27 14.98 6.92 7.32
N PRO A 28 14.30 7.24 6.21
CA PRO A 28 14.15 6.32 5.09
C PRO A 28 15.49 5.91 4.46
N GLY A 29 15.69 4.61 4.25
CA GLY A 29 16.86 4.08 3.54
C GLY A 29 16.73 4.10 2.01
N GLN A 30 15.50 4.27 1.49
CA GLN A 30 15.21 4.32 0.05
C GLN A 30 14.41 5.58 -0.29
N ASN A 31 14.75 6.23 -1.41
CA ASN A 31 13.95 7.33 -1.95
C ASN A 31 12.78 6.75 -2.74
N LEU A 32 11.64 6.59 -2.07
CA LEU A 32 10.37 6.23 -2.69
C LEU A 32 9.60 7.49 -3.06
N ASP A 33 8.83 7.43 -4.15
CA ASP A 33 7.95 8.50 -4.61
C ASP A 33 6.48 8.06 -4.61
N MET A 34 5.58 9.01 -4.78
CA MET A 34 4.14 8.79 -4.97
C MET A 34 3.73 8.78 -6.44
N ALA A 35 4.68 8.78 -7.39
CA ALA A 35 4.34 8.79 -8.81
C ALA A 35 3.71 7.45 -9.22
N TYR A 36 2.60 7.52 -9.96
CA TYR A 36 1.90 6.36 -10.47
C TYR A 36 1.42 6.60 -11.90
N GLN A 37 1.23 5.51 -12.63
CA GLN A 37 0.60 5.51 -13.96
C GLN A 37 -0.81 4.94 -13.84
N LYS A 38 -1.79 5.57 -14.48
CA LYS A 38 -3.16 5.05 -14.47
C LYS A 38 -3.20 3.69 -15.17
N VAL A 39 -3.62 2.66 -14.46
CA VAL A 39 -3.79 1.32 -15.03
C VAL A 39 -5.15 1.26 -15.73
N PRO A 40 -5.21 0.93 -17.04
CA PRO A 40 -6.47 0.88 -17.78
C PRO A 40 -7.23 -0.42 -17.48
N LEU A 41 -7.74 -0.56 -16.24
CA LEU A 41 -8.43 -1.76 -15.79
C LEU A 41 -9.70 -2.05 -16.61
N VAL A 42 -10.44 -1.01 -16.98
CA VAL A 42 -11.65 -1.13 -17.82
C VAL A 42 -11.32 -1.73 -19.17
N ASP A 43 -10.34 -1.17 -19.89
CA ASP A 43 -9.97 -1.63 -21.23
C ASP A 43 -9.47 -3.08 -21.17
N ARG A 44 -8.64 -3.42 -20.18
CA ARG A 44 -8.14 -4.80 -20.00
C ARG A 44 -9.26 -5.78 -19.65
N ALA A 45 -10.24 -5.37 -18.86
CA ALA A 45 -11.39 -6.20 -18.52
C ALA A 45 -12.32 -6.43 -19.72
N VAL A 46 -12.52 -5.40 -20.56
CA VAL A 46 -13.25 -5.52 -21.83
C VAL A 46 -12.51 -6.45 -22.81
N ASP A 47 -11.19 -6.31 -22.93
CA ASP A 47 -10.38 -7.19 -23.79
C ASP A 47 -10.36 -8.64 -23.32
N MET A 48 -10.35 -8.86 -22.00
CA MET A 48 -10.51 -10.18 -21.38
C MET A 48 -11.87 -10.79 -21.79
N ALA A 49 -12.96 -10.05 -21.65
CA ALA A 49 -14.30 -10.50 -22.02
C ALA A 49 -14.42 -10.82 -23.51
N LYS A 50 -13.85 -9.96 -24.39
CA LYS A 50 -13.78 -10.20 -25.84
C LYS A 50 -13.07 -11.50 -26.20
N ARG A 51 -12.03 -11.86 -25.44
CA ARG A 51 -11.27 -13.11 -25.62
C ARG A 51 -11.90 -14.31 -24.91
N MET A 52 -13.08 -14.13 -24.31
CA MET A 52 -13.77 -15.14 -23.49
C MET A 52 -12.90 -15.68 -22.33
N SER A 53 -11.95 -14.87 -21.85
CA SER A 53 -11.19 -15.18 -20.65
C SER A 53 -12.00 -14.79 -19.42
N THR A 54 -11.79 -15.52 -18.31
CA THR A 54 -12.38 -15.21 -17.00
C THR A 54 -11.33 -14.72 -16.01
N GLU A 55 -10.07 -14.56 -16.45
CA GLU A 55 -8.98 -14.16 -15.58
C GLU A 55 -8.35 -12.86 -16.08
N LEU A 56 -8.27 -11.88 -15.18
CA LEU A 56 -7.49 -10.66 -15.35
C LEU A 56 -6.22 -10.78 -14.50
N ILE A 57 -5.08 -10.68 -15.17
CA ILE A 57 -3.76 -10.75 -14.54
C ILE A 57 -3.28 -9.32 -14.31
N LEU A 58 -3.04 -8.96 -13.05
CA LEU A 58 -2.43 -7.70 -12.65
C LEU A 58 -1.01 -7.96 -12.17
N THR A 59 -0.05 -7.33 -12.83
CA THR A 59 1.36 -7.45 -12.46
C THR A 59 1.65 -6.69 -11.16
N GLU A 60 2.79 -6.97 -10.51
CA GLU A 60 3.27 -6.16 -9.37
C GLU A 60 3.26 -4.66 -9.70
N GLY A 61 3.69 -4.27 -10.91
CA GLY A 61 3.69 -2.87 -11.35
C GLY A 61 2.29 -2.27 -11.42
N ASP A 62 1.30 -3.04 -11.90
CA ASP A 62 -0.09 -2.61 -11.92
C ASP A 62 -0.62 -2.41 -10.50
N ILE A 63 -0.35 -3.35 -9.59
CA ILE A 63 -0.76 -3.27 -8.18
C ILE A 63 -0.12 -2.08 -7.48
N ASN A 64 1.18 -1.84 -7.70
CA ASN A 64 1.88 -0.68 -7.17
C ASN A 64 1.26 0.64 -7.62
N ASN A 65 0.90 0.75 -8.90
CA ASN A 65 0.25 1.93 -9.43
C ASN A 65 -1.16 2.14 -8.87
N ILE A 66 -1.97 1.08 -8.81
CA ILE A 66 -3.34 1.13 -8.26
C ILE A 66 -3.31 1.51 -6.78
N ALA A 67 -2.41 0.91 -6.00
CA ALA A 67 -2.28 1.20 -4.58
C ALA A 67 -1.80 2.63 -4.33
N LYS A 68 -0.80 3.12 -5.08
CA LYS A 68 -0.37 4.53 -5.03
C LYS A 68 -1.49 5.50 -5.41
N GLN A 69 -2.30 5.16 -6.40
CA GLN A 69 -3.47 5.95 -6.78
C GLN A 69 -4.47 6.03 -5.61
N ALA A 70 -4.84 4.88 -5.03
CA ALA A 70 -5.77 4.83 -3.89
C ALA A 70 -5.26 5.62 -2.66
N LEU A 71 -3.96 5.54 -2.38
CA LEU A 71 -3.31 6.36 -1.35
C LEU A 71 -3.41 7.87 -1.66
N SER A 72 -3.24 8.25 -2.92
CA SER A 72 -3.28 9.65 -3.35
C SER A 72 -4.69 10.24 -3.29
N GLU A 73 -5.71 9.40 -3.50
CA GLU A 73 -7.12 9.76 -3.38
C GLU A 73 -7.60 9.89 -1.91
N THR A 74 -6.83 9.36 -0.95
CA THR A 74 -7.09 9.50 0.50
C THR A 74 -5.96 10.28 1.21
N PRO A 75 -5.75 11.57 0.90
CA PRO A 75 -4.69 12.36 1.50
C PRO A 75 -5.05 12.72 2.94
N GLY A 76 -4.45 12.00 3.91
CA GLY A 76 -4.57 12.35 5.32
C GLY A 76 -4.73 11.13 6.21
N TYR A 77 -3.61 10.46 6.49
CA TYR A 77 -3.57 9.53 7.60
C TYR A 77 -3.66 10.32 8.91
N SER A 78 -4.61 9.92 9.78
CA SER A 78 -4.87 10.56 11.06
C SER A 78 -3.58 10.76 11.87
N GLY A 79 -3.44 11.91 12.54
CA GLY A 79 -2.32 12.17 13.44
C GLY A 79 -1.15 12.97 12.87
N GLY A 80 -1.32 13.62 11.70
CA GLY A 80 -0.29 14.48 11.10
C GLY A 80 0.82 13.71 10.40
N ILE A 81 0.49 12.53 9.86
CA ILE A 81 1.38 11.69 9.05
C ILE A 81 1.09 11.99 7.59
N VAL A 82 2.13 12.38 6.85
CA VAL A 82 2.08 12.58 5.40
C VAL A 82 2.87 11.47 4.72
N VAL A 83 2.25 10.73 3.81
CA VAL A 83 2.97 9.75 2.98
C VAL A 83 3.67 10.52 1.87
N THR A 84 5.00 10.42 1.82
CA THR A 84 5.84 11.10 0.82
C THR A 84 6.29 10.17 -0.30
N GLY A 85 6.22 8.85 -0.07
CA GLY A 85 6.53 7.84 -1.06
C GLY A 85 6.00 6.49 -0.65
N ALA A 86 5.70 5.64 -1.63
CA ALA A 86 5.20 4.30 -1.39
C ALA A 86 5.76 3.33 -2.43
N LYS A 87 5.92 2.07 -2.04
CA LYS A 87 6.22 0.97 -2.95
C LYS A 87 5.46 -0.25 -2.46
N PHE A 88 4.73 -0.86 -3.37
CA PHE A 88 3.98 -2.07 -3.09
C PHE A 88 4.54 -3.23 -3.90
N GLN A 89 4.72 -4.37 -3.25
CA GLN A 89 5.31 -5.57 -3.86
C GLN A 89 4.53 -6.81 -3.43
N LEU A 90 4.44 -7.79 -4.32
CA LEU A 90 3.80 -9.07 -4.03
C LEU A 90 4.89 -10.07 -3.62
N ALA A 91 4.81 -10.56 -2.39
CA ALA A 91 5.76 -11.52 -1.84
C ALA A 91 5.04 -12.78 -1.37
N GLY A 92 5.01 -13.80 -2.23
CA GLY A 92 4.23 -15.01 -1.99
C GLY A 92 2.73 -14.68 -1.95
N GLU A 93 2.06 -14.93 -0.82
CA GLU A 93 0.64 -14.61 -0.61
C GLU A 93 0.41 -13.25 0.08
N ARG A 94 1.46 -12.43 0.20
CA ARG A 94 1.43 -11.15 0.91
C ARG A 94 1.62 -9.97 -0.01
N LEU A 95 0.95 -8.87 0.32
CA LEU A 95 1.24 -7.54 -0.20
C LEU A 95 2.13 -6.80 0.79
N ILE A 96 3.35 -6.48 0.40
CA ILE A 96 4.30 -5.69 1.18
C ILE A 96 4.18 -4.24 0.74
N ALA A 97 3.91 -3.35 1.68
CA ALA A 97 3.87 -1.91 1.48
C ALA A 97 5.04 -1.26 2.23
N ASP A 98 6.03 -0.78 1.48
CA ASP A 98 7.11 0.05 1.99
C ASP A 98 6.71 1.52 1.80
N LEU A 99 6.57 2.26 2.89
CA LEU A 99 6.07 3.62 2.93
C LEU A 99 7.12 4.57 3.51
N ASN A 100 7.39 5.65 2.80
CA ASN A 100 8.09 6.81 3.32
C ASN A 100 7.06 7.79 3.86
N ILE A 101 7.14 8.07 5.16
CA ILE A 101 6.24 8.98 5.83
C ILE A 101 6.99 10.15 6.45
N ARG A 102 6.27 11.25 6.67
CA ARG A 102 6.75 12.41 7.39
C ARG A 102 5.75 12.78 8.48
N TYR A 103 6.21 12.79 9.73
CA TYR A 103 5.40 13.20 10.87
C TYR A 103 5.54 14.71 11.12
N ARG A 104 4.40 15.40 11.21
CA ARG A 104 4.29 16.87 11.38
C ARG A 104 5.20 17.65 10.45
N ASP A 105 5.31 17.21 9.20
CA ASP A 105 6.16 17.79 8.15
C ASP A 105 7.65 17.91 8.47
N ARG A 106 8.15 17.21 9.50
CA ARG A 106 9.54 17.37 9.96
C ARG A 106 10.32 16.09 10.15
N ILE A 107 9.67 15.04 10.66
CA ILE A 107 10.37 13.81 11.05
C ILE A 107 10.15 12.75 9.96
N PRO A 108 11.15 12.46 9.11
CA PRO A 108 11.03 11.41 8.12
C PRO A 108 11.15 10.04 8.78
N ALA A 109 10.31 9.11 8.36
CA ALA A 109 10.28 7.75 8.88
C ALA A 109 9.98 6.74 7.75
N ALA A 110 10.52 5.54 7.86
CA ALA A 110 10.18 4.42 6.99
C ALA A 110 9.31 3.39 7.71
N LEU A 111 8.15 3.13 7.14
CA LEU A 111 7.15 2.20 7.65
C LEU A 111 7.01 1.04 6.65
N LYS A 112 7.12 -0.18 7.13
CA LYS A 112 6.91 -1.40 6.34
C LYS A 112 5.69 -2.14 6.88
N LEU A 113 4.72 -2.37 6.02
CA LEU A 113 3.48 -3.06 6.36
C LEU A 113 3.36 -4.32 5.50
N SER A 114 3.04 -5.43 6.13
CA SER A 114 2.77 -6.70 5.45
C SER A 114 1.29 -7.00 5.59
N TYR A 115 0.61 -7.16 4.46
CA TYR A 115 -0.81 -7.44 4.38
C TYR A 115 -1.06 -8.81 3.76
N ARG A 116 -2.10 -9.48 4.23
CA ARG A 116 -2.75 -10.59 3.54
C ARG A 116 -3.92 -10.05 2.74
N LEU A 117 -4.02 -10.44 1.47
CA LEU A 117 -5.15 -10.05 0.64
C LEU A 117 -6.27 -11.09 0.78
N GLU A 118 -7.47 -10.62 1.11
CA GLU A 118 -8.66 -11.44 1.24
C GLU A 118 -9.79 -10.86 0.38
N TRP A 119 -10.33 -11.67 -0.52
CA TRP A 119 -11.53 -11.29 -1.26
C TRP A 119 -12.75 -11.34 -0.33
N ARG A 120 -13.36 -10.18 -0.06
CA ARG A 120 -14.60 -10.05 0.71
C ARG A 120 -15.58 -9.23 -0.11
N SER A 121 -16.30 -9.92 -1.00
CA SER A 121 -17.22 -9.32 -1.96
C SER A 121 -18.04 -8.18 -1.32
N PRO A 122 -18.05 -6.97 -1.89
CA PRO A 122 -17.52 -6.60 -3.22
C PRO A 122 -16.08 -6.05 -3.23
N ASP A 123 -15.36 -6.10 -2.11
CA ASP A 123 -14.06 -5.44 -1.95
C ASP A 123 -12.91 -6.43 -1.75
N LEU A 124 -11.71 -6.03 -2.19
CA LEU A 124 -10.49 -6.71 -1.80
C LEU A 124 -9.98 -6.10 -0.50
N VAL A 125 -9.92 -6.89 0.57
CA VAL A 125 -9.51 -6.41 1.89
C VAL A 125 -8.06 -6.80 2.15
N ALA A 126 -7.20 -5.80 2.36
CA ALA A 126 -5.85 -5.98 2.85
C ALA A 126 -5.87 -6.04 4.38
N VAL A 127 -5.72 -7.23 4.93
CA VAL A 127 -5.69 -7.51 6.36
C VAL A 127 -4.26 -7.37 6.87
N ILE A 128 -4.04 -6.50 7.86
CA ILE A 128 -2.70 -6.26 8.41
C ILE A 128 -2.20 -7.51 9.14
N GLU A 129 -1.00 -7.97 8.81
CA GLU A 129 -0.33 -9.06 9.52
C GLU A 129 0.85 -8.57 10.34
N GLU A 130 1.63 -7.67 9.76
CA GLU A 130 2.85 -7.17 10.38
C GLU A 130 3.03 -5.70 10.07
N ALA A 131 3.48 -4.93 11.06
CA ALA A 131 3.88 -3.55 10.89
C ALA A 131 5.26 -3.34 11.52
N LYS A 132 6.14 -2.65 10.81
CA LYS A 132 7.51 -2.35 11.25
C LYS A 132 7.87 -0.91 10.95
N LEU A 133 8.47 -0.23 11.92
CA LEU A 133 9.18 1.03 11.69
C LEU A 133 10.65 0.70 11.49
N ARG A 134 11.11 0.68 10.24
CA ARG A 134 12.39 0.07 9.84
C ARG A 134 12.47 -1.39 10.35
N ASP A 135 13.27 -1.66 11.38
CA ASP A 135 13.46 -2.99 11.96
C ASP A 135 12.72 -3.18 13.29
N ILE A 136 12.00 -2.16 13.76
CA ILE A 136 11.28 -2.18 15.03
C ILE A 136 9.86 -2.66 14.78
N PRO A 137 9.42 -3.81 15.34
CA PRO A 137 8.04 -4.27 15.21
C PRO A 137 7.10 -3.30 15.92
N LEU A 138 6.00 -2.96 15.25
CA LEU A 138 4.93 -2.15 15.79
C LEU A 138 3.70 -3.04 16.07
N SER A 139 2.89 -2.64 17.04
CA SER A 139 1.59 -3.29 17.24
C SER A 139 0.70 -3.03 16.03
N THR A 140 0.12 -4.10 15.47
CA THR A 140 -0.81 -4.01 14.34
C THR A 140 -2.10 -3.30 14.70
N GLY A 141 -2.45 -3.16 15.98
CA GLY A 141 -3.66 -2.47 16.43
C GLY A 141 -3.71 -0.96 16.09
N TYR A 142 -2.56 -0.36 15.76
CA TYR A 142 -2.51 1.02 15.25
C TYR A 142 -2.83 1.13 13.76
N PHE A 143 -2.90 0.00 13.04
CA PHE A 143 -3.09 -0.06 11.60
C PHE A 143 -4.42 -0.76 11.30
N GLY A 144 -5.30 -0.07 10.58
CA GLY A 144 -6.56 -0.66 10.13
C GLY A 144 -6.37 -1.58 8.92
N ASN A 145 -7.32 -2.50 8.73
CA ASN A 145 -7.48 -3.18 7.46
C ASN A 145 -7.88 -2.17 6.39
N VAL A 146 -7.37 -2.33 5.17
CA VAL A 146 -7.66 -1.42 4.05
C VAL A 146 -8.57 -2.13 3.07
N ALA A 147 -9.74 -1.56 2.80
CA ALA A 147 -10.62 -2.02 1.74
C ALA A 147 -10.22 -1.34 0.42
N ILE A 148 -9.86 -2.14 -0.58
CA ILE A 148 -9.51 -1.70 -1.94
C ILE A 148 -10.72 -1.99 -2.83
N PRO A 149 -11.48 -0.97 -3.26
CA PRO A 149 -12.71 -1.15 -4.01
C PRO A 149 -12.43 -1.41 -5.49
N ILE A 150 -11.76 -2.54 -5.81
CA ILE A 150 -11.39 -2.91 -7.18
C ILE A 150 -12.64 -3.02 -8.09
N SER A 151 -13.75 -3.50 -7.53
CA SER A 151 -15.04 -3.62 -8.20
C SER A 151 -15.58 -2.30 -8.76
N ARG A 152 -15.30 -1.15 -8.11
CA ARG A 152 -15.77 0.16 -8.58
C ARG A 152 -15.03 0.66 -9.82
N GLN A 153 -13.84 0.12 -10.09
CA GLN A 153 -13.04 0.48 -11.26
C GLN A 153 -13.31 -0.44 -12.46
N LEU A 154 -14.15 -1.46 -12.27
CA LEU A 154 -14.52 -2.43 -13.28
C LEU A 154 -15.93 -2.14 -13.81
N PRO A 155 -16.24 -2.54 -15.06
CA PRO A 155 -17.60 -2.49 -15.56
C PRO A 155 -18.54 -3.25 -14.62
N GLY A 156 -19.67 -2.64 -14.23
CA GLY A 156 -20.60 -3.21 -13.23
C GLY A 156 -21.21 -4.56 -13.61
N ILE A 157 -21.05 -4.98 -14.87
CA ILE A 157 -21.53 -6.25 -15.41
C ILE A 157 -20.58 -7.43 -15.10
N LEU A 158 -19.32 -7.13 -14.75
CA LEU A 158 -18.32 -8.12 -14.43
C LEU A 158 -18.29 -8.38 -12.92
N THR A 159 -18.78 -9.57 -12.52
CA THR A 159 -18.76 -9.99 -11.11
C THR A 159 -17.45 -10.72 -10.81
N ILE A 160 -16.68 -10.21 -9.85
CA ILE A 160 -15.47 -10.89 -9.36
C ILE A 160 -15.89 -12.09 -8.50
N ARG A 161 -15.38 -13.27 -8.85
CA ARG A 161 -15.58 -14.52 -8.12
C ARG A 161 -14.51 -14.72 -7.06
N SER A 162 -13.25 -14.54 -7.42
CA SER A 162 -12.11 -14.77 -6.52
C SER A 162 -10.94 -13.86 -6.88
N VAL A 163 -10.08 -13.61 -5.90
CA VAL A 163 -8.82 -12.91 -6.10
C VAL A 163 -7.73 -13.72 -5.40
N ARG A 164 -6.64 -14.00 -6.11
CA ARG A 164 -5.51 -14.78 -5.58
C ARG A 164 -4.19 -14.22 -6.09
N ILE A 165 -3.13 -14.34 -5.29
CA ILE A 165 -1.78 -14.03 -5.76
C ILE A 165 -1.16 -15.31 -6.32
N GLN A 166 -0.59 -15.23 -7.53
CA GLN A 166 0.10 -16.32 -8.18
C GLN A 166 1.28 -15.76 -8.97
N ASN A 167 2.48 -16.33 -8.78
CA ASN A 167 3.69 -15.93 -9.51
C ASN A 167 3.92 -14.41 -9.54
N GLU A 168 3.89 -13.76 -8.37
CA GLU A 168 4.10 -12.30 -8.24
C GLU A 168 3.07 -11.44 -9.00
N SER A 169 1.92 -12.02 -9.33
CA SER A 169 0.81 -11.34 -9.99
C SER A 169 -0.48 -11.58 -9.21
N LEU A 170 -1.38 -10.59 -9.23
CA LEU A 170 -2.73 -10.73 -8.68
C LEU A 170 -3.66 -11.21 -9.80
N ILE A 171 -4.22 -12.39 -9.63
CA ILE A 171 -5.20 -12.98 -10.54
C ILE A 171 -6.59 -12.66 -10.00
N VAL A 172 -7.35 -11.89 -10.78
CA VAL A 172 -8.76 -11.60 -10.51
C VAL A 172 -9.59 -12.50 -11.42
N GLU A 173 -10.30 -13.45 -10.80
CA GLU A 173 -11.18 -14.38 -11.49
C GLU A 173 -12.60 -13.82 -11.50
N PHE A 174 -13.22 -13.82 -12.66
CA PHE A 174 -14.58 -13.35 -12.89
C PHE A 174 -15.54 -14.52 -13.04
N GLN A 175 -16.77 -14.30 -12.59
CA GLN A 175 -17.87 -15.16 -12.97
C GLN A 175 -18.07 -15.10 -14.48
N LYS A 176 -18.34 -16.26 -15.10
CA LYS A 176 -18.53 -16.33 -16.55
C LYS A 176 -19.67 -15.37 -16.96
N PRO A 177 -19.40 -14.37 -17.82
CA PRO A 177 -20.43 -13.45 -18.27
C PRO A 177 -21.45 -14.18 -19.16
N THR A 178 -22.71 -13.80 -19.04
CA THR A 178 -23.78 -14.27 -19.91
C THR A 178 -23.72 -13.58 -21.27
N LEU A 179 -24.47 -14.08 -22.26
CA LEU A 179 -24.56 -13.42 -23.57
C LEU A 179 -25.18 -12.01 -23.48
N GLU A 180 -26.09 -11.80 -22.52
CA GLU A 180 -26.69 -10.51 -22.22
C GLU A 180 -25.63 -9.53 -21.67
N ASP A 181 -24.77 -10.03 -20.77
CA ASP A 181 -23.66 -9.26 -20.19
C ASP A 181 -22.66 -8.76 -21.24
N LEU A 182 -22.35 -9.62 -22.22
CA LEU A 182 -21.42 -9.26 -23.30
C LEU A 182 -21.98 -8.17 -24.22
N ASN A 183 -23.30 -8.13 -24.41
CA ASN A 183 -23.94 -7.10 -25.24
C ASN A 183 -23.89 -5.72 -24.55
N GLY A 184 -23.97 -5.69 -23.21
CA GLY A 184 -23.83 -4.47 -22.41
C GLY A 184 -22.41 -3.89 -22.37
N LEU A 185 -21.38 -4.64 -22.74
CA LEU A 185 -19.99 -4.16 -22.81
C LEU A 185 -19.64 -3.44 -24.12
N LEU A 186 -20.50 -3.54 -25.14
CA LEU A 186 -20.27 -3.00 -26.49
C LEU A 186 -20.98 -1.65 -26.73
N HIS A 187 -21.74 -1.16 -25.75
CA HIS A 187 -22.55 0.05 -25.82
C HIS A 187 -22.13 1.12 -24.81
#